data_AF-A0A0A5HZM7-F1
#
_entry.id   AF-A0A0A5HZM7-F1
#
_cell.length_a   1.000
_cell.length_b   1.000
_cell.length_c   1.000
_cell.angle_alpha   90.00
_cell.angle_beta   90.00
_cell.angle_gamma   90.00
#
_symmetry.space_group_name_H-M   'P 1'
#
loop_
_entity.id
_entity.type
_entity.pdbx_description
1 polymer ?
#
loop_
_entity_poly.entity_id
_entity_poly.type
_entity_poly.pdbx_seq_one_letter_code
_entity_poly.pdbx_strand_id
1 'polypeptide(L)'
;MATERFGIILSVVGISALMLLVGCSEEKAVRMLNKQTYEFTGVFENQYNQDLLKFSDAQVTFIREGELNMTKPFEVKGNDLTITMRNSSKEKREDIVMRIHGQNELLTCSTCAKYQLASVWQKRDFTPLPVESN
;
A
#
# COMPACT_ATOMS: atom_id res chain seq x y z
N MET A 1 -4.51 37.62 -49.41
CA MET A 1 -3.91 37.72 -48.08
C MET A 1 -4.76 36.90 -47.10
N ALA A 2 -4.58 35.58 -47.07
CA ALA A 2 -5.32 34.67 -46.19
C ALA A 2 -4.55 33.34 -46.08
N THR A 3 -3.29 33.41 -45.64
CA THR A 3 -2.40 32.24 -45.65
C THR A 3 -1.63 32.10 -44.34
N GLU A 4 -2.24 32.45 -43.19
CA GLU A 4 -1.52 32.38 -41.90
C GLU A 4 -2.34 31.81 -40.72
N ARG A 5 -3.61 31.44 -40.91
CA ARG A 5 -4.46 30.99 -39.78
C ARG A 5 -4.65 29.48 -39.64
N PHE A 6 -4.25 28.68 -40.63
CA PHE A 6 -4.47 27.22 -40.61
C PHE A 6 -3.33 26.41 -39.95
N GLY A 7 -2.13 26.98 -39.81
CA GLY A 7 -0.97 26.26 -39.25
C GLY A 7 -0.99 26.09 -37.73
N ILE A 8 -1.73 26.92 -36.99
CA ILE A 8 -1.69 26.95 -35.52
C ILE A 8 -2.67 25.94 -34.91
N ILE A 9 -3.82 25.71 -35.55
CA ILE A 9 -4.88 24.84 -34.99
C ILE A 9 -4.51 23.35 -35.11
N LEU A 10 -3.78 22.97 -36.15
CA LEU A 10 -3.34 21.57 -36.35
C LEU A 10 -2.26 21.12 -35.35
N SER A 11 -1.51 22.03 -34.75
CA SER A 11 -0.44 21.68 -33.80
C SER A 11 -0.97 21.43 -32.38
N VAL A 12 -2.04 22.11 -31.96
CA VAL A 12 -2.59 22.01 -30.60
C VAL A 12 -3.34 20.68 -30.37
N VAL A 13 -3.99 20.14 -31.41
CA VAL A 13 -4.74 18.87 -31.32
C VAL A 13 -3.79 17.66 -31.26
N GLY A 14 -2.67 17.69 -31.99
CA GLY A 14 -1.69 16.60 -31.98
C GLY A 14 -0.91 16.46 -30.67
N ILE A 15 -0.62 17.56 -29.99
CA ILE A 15 0.14 17.57 -28.73
C ILE A 15 -0.72 17.05 -27.56
N SER A 16 -2.03 17.27 -27.61
CA SER A 16 -2.96 16.89 -26.53
C SER A 16 -3.14 15.36 -26.41
N ALA A 17 -3.04 14.61 -27.51
CA ALA A 17 -3.15 13.15 -27.51
C ALA A 17 -1.92 12.44 -26.91
N LEU A 18 -0.73 13.05 -27.01
CA LEU A 18 0.51 12.51 -26.47
C LEU A 18 0.58 12.62 -24.94
N MET A 19 -0.03 13.64 -24.33
CA MET A 19 0.00 13.80 -22.86
C MET A 19 -0.87 12.77 -22.11
N LEU A 20 -1.90 12.20 -22.75
CA LEU A 20 -2.80 11.23 -22.11
C LEU A 20 -2.18 9.82 -21.96
N LEU A 21 -1.18 9.47 -22.78
CA LEU A 21 -0.58 8.12 -22.77
C LEU A 21 0.56 7.97 -21.75
N VAL A 22 1.21 9.07 -21.35
CA VAL A 22 2.36 9.02 -20.42
C VAL A 22 1.90 8.69 -18.99
N GLY A 23 0.76 9.20 -18.55
CA GLY A 23 0.24 8.97 -17.19
C GLY A 23 -0.18 7.52 -16.89
N CYS A 24 -0.66 6.77 -17.88
CA CYS A 24 -1.04 5.35 -17.70
C CYS A 24 0.16 4.42 -17.57
N SER A 25 1.35 4.83 -18.03
CA SER A 25 2.55 4.00 -17.96
C SER A 25 3.25 4.13 -16.60
N GLU A 26 3.19 5.29 -15.97
CA GLU A 26 3.90 5.56 -14.73
C GLU A 26 3.32 4.78 -13.54
N GLU A 27 2.00 4.78 -13.37
CA GLU A 27 1.36 4.04 -12.27
C GLU A 27 1.63 2.53 -12.35
N LYS A 28 1.56 1.97 -13.56
CA LYS A 28 1.87 0.55 -13.80
C LYS A 28 3.34 0.26 -13.52
N ALA A 29 4.25 1.17 -13.89
CA ALA A 29 5.67 1.03 -13.60
C ALA A 29 5.94 1.05 -12.08
N VAL A 30 5.34 1.98 -11.34
CA VAL A 30 5.47 2.06 -9.87
C VAL A 30 4.95 0.79 -9.20
N ARG A 31 3.79 0.27 -9.62
CA ARG A 31 3.22 -0.97 -9.11
C ARG A 31 4.11 -2.18 -9.43
N MET A 32 4.71 -2.23 -10.62
CA MET A 32 5.62 -3.30 -11.01
C MET A 32 6.92 -3.27 -10.19
N LEU A 33 7.46 -2.08 -9.92
CA LEU A 33 8.66 -1.91 -9.07
C LEU A 33 8.40 -2.27 -7.61
N ASN A 34 7.18 -2.02 -7.11
CA ASN A 34 6.78 -2.29 -5.73
C ASN A 34 5.80 -3.46 -5.64
N LYS A 35 5.95 -4.44 -6.54
CA LYS A 35 5.00 -5.55 -6.71
C LYS A 35 4.65 -6.24 -5.39
N GLN A 36 5.66 -6.51 -4.57
CA GLN A 36 5.47 -7.17 -3.28
C GLN A 36 4.52 -6.39 -2.34
N THR A 37 4.67 -5.07 -2.27
CA THR A 37 3.82 -4.20 -1.46
C THR A 37 2.38 -4.20 -1.97
N TYR A 38 2.17 -4.11 -3.29
CA TYR A 38 0.83 -4.06 -3.88
C TYR A 38 0.11 -5.41 -3.88
N GLU A 39 0.85 -6.53 -3.92
CA GLU A 39 0.29 -7.88 -3.80
C GLU A 39 -0.02 -8.27 -2.36
N PHE A 40 0.61 -7.61 -1.38
CA PHE A 40 0.32 -7.84 0.03
C PHE A 40 -1.08 -7.30 0.40
N THR A 41 -2.02 -8.22 0.52
CA THR A 41 -3.42 -7.92 0.82
C THR A 41 -3.97 -8.88 1.86
N GLY A 42 -4.97 -8.41 2.60
CA GLY A 42 -5.67 -9.22 3.59
C GLY A 42 -6.20 -8.40 4.76
N VAL A 43 -6.99 -9.07 5.59
CA VAL A 43 -7.43 -8.55 6.89
C VAL A 43 -6.70 -9.34 7.96
N PHE A 44 -6.07 -8.65 8.89
CA PHE A 44 -5.42 -9.25 10.04
C PHE A 44 -6.15 -8.80 11.31
N GLU A 45 -6.36 -9.74 12.22
CA GLU A 45 -7.11 -9.52 13.46
C GLU A 45 -6.22 -9.69 14.68
N ASN A 46 -6.54 -8.91 15.70
CA ASN A 46 -6.02 -9.11 17.03
C ASN A 46 -6.79 -10.26 17.70
N GLN A 47 -6.09 -11.21 18.31
CA GLN A 47 -6.73 -12.36 18.97
C GLN A 47 -7.42 -11.98 20.30
N TYR A 48 -7.14 -10.80 20.84
CA TYR A 48 -7.61 -10.38 22.17
C TYR A 48 -8.75 -9.36 22.13
N ASN A 49 -8.99 -8.71 21.00
CA ASN A 49 -10.05 -7.70 20.84
C ASN A 49 -10.55 -7.65 19.38
N GLN A 50 -11.43 -6.70 19.06
CA GLN A 50 -12.02 -6.57 17.71
C GLN A 50 -11.20 -5.71 16.75
N ASP A 51 -9.97 -5.33 17.11
CA ASP A 51 -9.14 -4.48 16.25
C ASP A 51 -8.68 -5.24 15.01
N LEU A 52 -8.68 -4.54 13.87
CA LEU A 52 -8.29 -5.08 12.57
C LEU A 52 -7.27 -4.18 11.87
N LEU A 53 -6.40 -4.82 11.08
CA LEU A 53 -5.58 -4.20 10.07
C LEU A 53 -6.02 -4.69 8.70
N LYS A 54 -6.51 -3.79 7.84
CA LYS A 54 -6.88 -4.11 6.46
C LYS A 54 -5.82 -3.59 5.50
N PHE A 55 -5.13 -4.49 4.81
CA PHE A 55 -4.12 -4.16 3.81
C PHE A 55 -4.70 -4.30 2.40
N SER A 56 -4.57 -3.23 1.62
CA SER A 56 -4.96 -3.20 0.21
C SER A 56 -4.29 -2.02 -0.48
N ASP A 57 -3.86 -2.20 -1.72
CA ASP A 57 -3.36 -1.12 -2.58
C ASP A 57 -2.23 -0.27 -1.94
N ALA A 58 -1.25 -0.94 -1.33
CA ALA A 58 -0.15 -0.31 -0.59
C ALA A 58 -0.57 0.58 0.61
N GLN A 59 -1.83 0.46 1.04
CA GLN A 59 -2.39 1.16 2.19
C GLN A 59 -2.88 0.18 3.26
N VAL A 60 -2.67 0.53 4.53
CA VAL A 60 -3.25 -0.17 5.67
C VAL A 60 -4.27 0.71 6.35
N THR A 61 -5.45 0.16 6.63
CA THR A 61 -6.49 0.80 7.44
C THR A 61 -6.55 0.14 8.82
N PHE A 62 -6.34 0.93 9.87
CA PHE A 62 -6.55 0.57 11.25
C PHE A 62 -8.04 0.72 11.57
N ILE A 63 -8.68 -0.38 11.98
CA ILE A 63 -10.09 -0.40 12.39
C ILE A 63 -10.11 -0.81 13.85
N ARG A 64 -10.60 0.07 14.72
CA ARG A 64 -10.65 -0.13 16.17
C ARG A 64 -12.03 0.23 16.68
N GLU A 65 -12.49 -0.50 17.68
CA GLU A 65 -13.80 -0.25 18.27
C GLU A 65 -13.81 1.13 18.96
N GLY A 66 -14.77 1.99 18.59
CA GLY A 66 -14.94 3.32 19.20
C GLY A 66 -13.95 4.40 18.73
N GLU A 67 -13.03 4.09 17.80
CA GLU A 67 -12.11 5.08 17.21
C GLU A 67 -12.39 5.32 15.73
N LEU A 68 -11.92 6.46 15.21
CA LEU A 68 -11.96 6.72 13.77
C LEU A 68 -10.92 5.87 13.05
N ASN A 69 -11.31 5.29 11.93
CA ASN A 69 -10.39 4.56 11.07
C ASN A 69 -9.25 5.47 10.59
N MET A 70 -8.02 4.98 10.69
CA MET A 70 -6.83 5.66 10.19
C MET A 70 -6.25 4.87 9.03
N THR A 71 -5.84 5.55 7.96
CA THR A 71 -5.17 4.91 6.82
C THR A 71 -3.75 5.43 6.68
N LYS A 72 -2.80 4.52 6.46
CA LYS A 72 -1.37 4.82 6.30
C LYS A 72 -0.77 4.02 5.16
N PRO A 73 0.25 4.55 4.46
CA PRO A 73 0.98 3.77 3.47
C PRO A 73 1.88 2.76 4.16
N PHE A 74 2.05 1.61 3.52
CA PHE A 74 3.01 0.60 3.94
C PHE A 74 3.91 0.18 2.78
N GLU A 75 5.04 -0.45 3.12
CA GLU A 75 5.99 -1.04 2.18
C GLU A 75 6.35 -2.44 2.65
N VAL A 76 6.48 -3.39 1.73
CA VAL A 76 6.97 -4.75 2.01
C VAL A 76 8.32 -4.94 1.30
N LYS A 77 9.32 -5.38 2.09
CA LYS A 77 10.66 -5.75 1.60
C LYS A 77 11.04 -7.11 2.17
N GLY A 78 10.95 -8.15 1.34
CA GLY A 78 11.17 -9.51 1.82
C GLY A 78 10.13 -9.89 2.86
N ASN A 79 10.57 -10.20 4.09
CA ASN A 79 9.63 -10.55 5.16
C ASN A 79 9.39 -9.39 6.14
N ASP A 80 9.81 -8.17 5.81
CA ASP A 80 9.58 -6.99 6.64
C ASP A 80 8.49 -6.11 6.01
N LEU A 81 7.56 -5.66 6.84
CA LEU A 81 6.48 -4.73 6.49
C LEU A 81 6.65 -3.46 7.33
N THR A 82 6.73 -2.31 6.67
CA THR A 82 6.89 -1.01 7.32
C THR A 82 5.69 -0.13 7.04
N ILE A 83 5.01 0.37 8.08
CA ILE A 83 3.89 1.32 7.95
C ILE A 83 4.41 2.71 8.30
N THR A 84 4.30 3.64 7.35
CA THR A 84 4.77 5.01 7.53
C THR A 84 3.78 5.80 8.37
N MET A 85 4.18 6.21 9.58
CA MET A 85 3.25 6.83 10.54
C MET A 85 3.19 8.36 10.45
N ARG A 86 4.25 8.99 9.97
CA ARG A 86 4.32 10.44 9.72
C ARG A 86 3.29 10.88 8.67
N ASN A 87 2.69 12.06 8.88
CA ASN A 87 1.78 12.70 7.93
C ASN A 87 2.51 13.64 6.96
N SER A 88 3.70 14.10 7.34
CA SER A 88 4.52 14.99 6.51
C SER A 88 6.01 14.72 6.71
N SER A 89 6.83 15.18 5.77
CA SER A 89 8.29 15.06 5.85
C SER A 89 8.91 15.82 7.03
N LYS A 90 8.18 16.77 7.63
CA LYS A 90 8.63 17.56 8.78
C LYS A 90 8.33 16.89 10.12
N GLU A 91 7.45 15.90 10.13
CA GLU A 91 7.06 15.17 11.33
C GLU A 91 8.07 14.07 11.64
N LYS A 92 8.65 14.11 12.84
CA LYS A 92 9.49 13.04 13.37
C LYS A 92 8.61 12.07 14.15
N ARG A 93 8.23 10.97 13.50
CA ARG A 93 7.50 9.87 14.09
C ARG A 93 8.10 8.56 13.59
N GLU A 94 8.25 7.60 14.49
CA GLU A 94 8.82 6.30 14.14
C GLU A 94 7.82 5.45 13.36
N ASP A 95 8.28 4.77 12.32
CA ASP A 95 7.40 3.91 11.54
C ASP A 95 7.10 2.60 12.30
N ILE A 96 5.95 2.00 12.00
CA ILE A 96 5.63 0.68 12.56
C ILE A 96 6.35 -0.36 11.72
N VAL A 97 7.11 -1.24 12.37
CA VAL A 97 7.84 -2.32 11.71
C VAL A 97 7.27 -3.66 12.15
N MET A 98 6.85 -4.43 11.17
CA MET A 98 6.28 -5.76 11.32
C MET A 98 7.10 -6.79 10.55
N ARG A 99 7.07 -8.02 11.05
CA ARG A 99 7.67 -9.20 10.44
C ARG A 99 6.55 -10.11 9.95
N ILE A 100 6.64 -10.49 8.68
CA ILE A 100 5.75 -11.43 8.01
C ILE A 100 6.28 -12.84 8.25
N HIS A 101 5.40 -13.74 8.70
CA HIS A 101 5.71 -15.14 8.94
C HIS A 101 4.83 -16.08 8.10
N GLY A 102 5.35 -17.29 7.88
CA GLY A 102 4.68 -18.31 7.07
C GLY A 102 4.37 -17.79 5.67
N GLN A 103 3.16 -18.10 5.19
CA GLN A 103 2.67 -17.64 3.89
C GLN A 103 1.78 -16.39 4.03
N ASN A 104 2.28 -15.38 4.76
CA ASN A 104 1.54 -14.20 5.20
C ASN A 104 0.41 -14.51 6.21
N GLU A 105 0.53 -15.59 6.99
CA GLU A 105 -0.49 -16.01 7.94
C GLU A 105 -0.47 -15.20 9.25
N LEU A 106 0.69 -14.63 9.58
CA LEU A 106 0.95 -14.00 10.87
C LEU A 106 1.88 -12.80 10.69
N LEU A 107 1.57 -11.71 11.39
CA LEU A 107 2.45 -10.57 11.56
C LEU A 107 2.87 -10.43 13.03
N THR A 108 4.15 -10.19 13.26
CA THR A 108 4.64 -9.77 14.59
C THR A 108 5.23 -8.38 14.51
N CYS A 109 4.99 -7.54 15.51
CA CYS A 109 5.31 -6.13 15.45
C CYS A 109 6.20 -5.69 16.61
N SER A 110 7.38 -5.14 16.30
CA SER A 110 8.37 -4.74 17.31
C SER A 110 8.10 -3.35 17.90
N THR A 111 7.41 -2.47 17.17
CA THR A 111 7.16 -1.08 17.58
C THR A 111 5.68 -0.77 17.88
N CYS A 112 4.78 -1.75 17.78
CA CYS A 112 3.32 -1.56 17.93
C CYS A 112 2.90 -1.07 19.32
N ALA A 113 3.64 -1.42 20.38
CA ALA A 113 3.35 -0.94 21.73
C ALA A 113 3.35 0.60 21.83
N LYS A 114 4.20 1.29 21.05
CA LYS A 114 4.25 2.77 20.98
C LYS A 114 2.96 3.38 20.44
N TYR A 115 2.16 2.59 19.74
CA TYR A 115 0.91 2.98 19.09
C TYR A 115 -0.33 2.35 19.72
N GLN A 116 -0.17 1.70 20.90
CA GLN A 116 -1.24 0.95 21.57
C GLN A 116 -1.86 -0.10 20.64
N LEU A 117 -1.04 -0.73 19.80
CA LEU A 117 -1.41 -1.82 18.92
C LEU A 117 -0.92 -3.15 19.49
N ALA A 118 -1.60 -4.24 19.13
CA ALA A 118 -1.13 -5.58 19.43
C ALA A 118 0.23 -5.87 18.78
N SER A 119 1.03 -6.69 19.46
CA SER A 119 2.31 -7.17 18.95
C SER A 119 2.16 -8.32 17.95
N VAL A 120 0.98 -8.96 17.87
CA VAL A 120 0.71 -10.10 17.02
C VAL A 120 -0.63 -9.91 16.30
N TRP A 121 -0.66 -10.19 15.00
CA TRP A 121 -1.86 -10.08 14.16
C TRP A 121 -1.98 -11.32 13.28
N GLN A 122 -3.13 -11.98 13.32
CA GLN A 122 -3.38 -13.20 12.56
C GLN A 122 -4.18 -12.88 11.30
N LYS A 123 -3.79 -13.45 10.16
CA LYS A 123 -4.55 -13.28 8.91
C LYS A 123 -5.90 -14.00 9.02
N ARG A 124 -6.98 -13.28 8.74
CA ARG A 124 -8.32 -13.84 8.64
C ARG A 124 -8.44 -14.74 7.41
N ASP A 125 -9.19 -15.83 7.56
CA ASP A 125 -9.49 -16.80 6.48
C ASP A 125 -8.24 -17.36 5.79
N PHE A 126 -7.14 -17.49 6.53
CA PHE A 126 -5.90 -18.02 5.98
C PHE A 126 -6.08 -19.47 5.53
N THR A 127 -5.86 -19.70 4.23
CA THR A 127 -5.76 -21.05 3.65
C THR A 127 -4.32 -21.25 3.18
N PRO A 128 -3.58 -22.21 3.74
CA PRO A 128 -2.20 -22.47 3.31
C PRO A 128 -2.19 -22.95 1.86
N LEU A 129 -1.22 -22.47 1.07
CA LEU A 129 -0.96 -22.99 -0.25
C LEU A 129 -0.52 -24.45 -0.14
N PRO A 130 -0.94 -25.32 -1.08
CA PRO A 130 -0.45 -26.69 -1.15
C PRO A 130 1.08 -26.70 -1.17
N VAL A 131 1.68 -27.59 -0.39
CA VAL A 131 3.14 -27.81 -0.44
C VAL A 131 3.44 -28.45 -1.80
N GLU A 132 4.13 -27.75 -2.69
CA GLU A 132 4.66 -28.38 -3.90
C GLU A 132 5.70 -29.42 -3.48
N SER A 133 5.31 -30.70 -3.55
CA SER A 133 6.23 -31.82 -3.40
C SER A 133 7.07 -31.94 -4.67
N ASN A 134 8.32 -31.49 -4.63
CA ASN A 134 9.34 -31.83 -5.62
C ASN A 134 9.79 -33.29 -5.48
#